data_AF-A0A1I2DUZ8-F1
#
_entry.id   AF-A0A1I2DUZ8-F1
#
_cell.length_a   1.000
_cell.length_b   1.000
_cell.length_c   1.000
_cell.angle_alpha   90.00
_cell.angle_beta   90.00
_cell.angle_gamma   90.00
#
_symmetry.space_group_name_H-M   'P 1'
#
loop_
_entity.id
_entity.type
_entity.pdbx_description
1 polymer ?
#
loop_
_entity_poly.entity_id
_entity_poly.type
_entity_poly.pdbx_seq_one_letter_code
_entity_poly.pdbx_strand_id
1 'polypeptide(L)'
;MAKMKLAESTFTLIPEGITIFKIMEVDESKYEDYGKLKVVLQTARGEKHTEQFSFKKKNGDINEGALKAWSYFARTCLNNFQVEEIDTQDIVGCYIKATVKHETYIRQTGDKAGEEGTAVRLNDYCSASGFDKTSKKIDNEDIEEEDDADLDDLDELDDL
;
A
#
# COMPACT_ATOMS: atom_id res chain seq x y z
N MET A 1 -8.34 18.06 38.44
CA MET A 1 -8.12 17.04 37.39
C MET A 1 -6.83 17.37 36.67
N ALA A 2 -5.96 16.39 36.43
CA ALA A 2 -4.75 16.61 35.64
C ALA A 2 -5.13 16.89 34.18
N LYS A 3 -4.46 17.85 33.54
CA LYS A 3 -4.57 18.13 32.10
C LYS A 3 -3.29 17.63 31.44
N MET A 4 -3.36 16.55 30.66
CA MET A 4 -2.26 16.10 29.83
C MET A 4 -2.35 16.78 28.46
N LYS A 5 -1.21 17.26 27.95
CA LYS A 5 -1.12 17.74 26.57
C LYS A 5 -1.24 16.52 25.66
N LEU A 6 -2.23 16.52 24.76
CA LEU A 6 -2.36 15.49 23.74
C LEU A 6 -1.23 15.66 22.72
N ALA A 7 -0.68 14.55 22.23
CA ALA A 7 0.24 14.61 21.09
C ALA A 7 -0.48 15.28 19.91
N GLU A 8 0.24 16.12 19.17
CA GLU A 8 -0.27 16.62 17.89
C GLU A 8 -0.56 15.42 16.99
N SER A 9 -1.72 15.44 16.33
CA SER A 9 -2.12 14.36 15.41
C SER A 9 -1.09 14.30 14.28
N THR A 10 -0.15 13.35 14.35
CA THR A 10 0.87 13.08 13.33
C THR A 10 0.25 12.36 12.15
N PHE A 11 -0.85 12.89 11.59
CA PHE A 11 -1.34 12.44 10.30
C PHE A 11 -0.33 12.89 9.25
N THR A 12 0.63 12.01 8.96
CA THR A 12 1.60 12.19 7.89
C THR A 12 1.09 11.44 6.67
N LEU A 13 0.92 12.15 5.57
CA LEU A 13 0.57 11.57 4.29
C LEU A 13 1.74 10.74 3.78
N ILE A 14 1.52 9.45 3.54
CA ILE A 14 2.54 8.56 2.97
C ILE A 14 2.86 9.05 1.55
N PRO A 15 4.13 9.30 1.19
CA PRO A 15 4.51 9.81 -0.12
C PRO A 15 4.14 8.83 -1.25
N GLU A 16 3.93 9.35 -2.45
CA GLU A 16 3.75 8.51 -3.64
C GLU A 16 5.02 7.70 -3.96
N GLY A 17 4.84 6.61 -4.71
CA GLY A 17 5.92 5.72 -5.13
C GLY A 17 5.91 4.38 -4.42
N ILE A 18 6.99 3.62 -4.60
CA ILE A 18 7.10 2.25 -4.08
C ILE A 18 7.44 2.29 -2.59
N THR A 19 6.58 1.72 -1.76
CA THR A 19 6.77 1.67 -0.30
C THR A 19 6.56 0.26 0.22
N ILE A 20 7.37 -0.13 1.21
CA ILE A 20 7.17 -1.37 1.97
C ILE A 20 6.41 -1.06 3.24
N PHE A 21 5.40 -1.89 3.49
CA PHE A 21 4.55 -1.87 4.65
C PHE A 21 4.70 -3.17 5.44
N LYS A 22 4.62 -3.05 6.77
CA LYS A 22 4.38 -4.18 7.67
C LYS A 22 2.90 -4.22 8.03
N ILE A 23 2.30 -5.40 8.02
CA ILE A 23 0.95 -5.60 8.56
C ILE A 23 1.07 -5.63 10.09
N MET A 24 0.40 -4.67 10.75
CA MET A 24 0.47 -4.49 12.19
C MET A 24 -0.69 -5.17 12.92
N GLU A 25 -1.88 -5.11 12.33
CA GLU A 25 -3.11 -5.53 12.97
C GLU A 25 -4.15 -5.87 11.91
N VAL A 26 -4.97 -6.87 12.20
CA VAL A 26 -6.21 -7.15 11.48
C VAL A 26 -7.37 -7.05 12.48
N ASP A 27 -8.23 -6.05 12.27
CA ASP A 27 -9.41 -5.78 13.09
C ASP A 27 -10.66 -6.44 12.47
N GLU A 28 -11.12 -7.48 13.16
CA GLU A 28 -12.28 -8.30 12.83
C GLU A 28 -13.55 -7.90 13.61
N SER A 29 -13.49 -6.87 14.46
CA SER A 29 -14.59 -6.48 15.36
C SER A 29 -15.91 -6.15 14.65
N LYS A 30 -15.87 -5.88 13.34
CA LYS A 30 -17.03 -5.58 12.49
C LYS A 30 -17.31 -6.65 11.44
N TYR A 31 -16.61 -7.78 11.50
CA TYR A 31 -16.74 -8.84 10.52
C TYR A 31 -18.07 -9.60 10.68
N GLU A 32 -18.40 -10.05 11.88
CA GLU A 32 -19.63 -10.82 12.13
C GLU A 32 -20.89 -10.01 11.78
N ASP A 33 -20.99 -8.79 12.33
CA ASP A 33 -22.15 -7.92 12.14
C ASP A 33 -22.23 -7.38 10.71
N TYR A 34 -21.13 -6.81 10.20
CA TYR A 34 -21.14 -5.97 9.00
C TYR A 34 -20.36 -6.54 7.83
N GLY A 35 -19.69 -7.69 7.98
CA GLY A 35 -18.81 -8.25 6.96
C GLY A 35 -17.65 -7.31 6.64
N LYS A 36 -17.16 -6.56 7.62
CA LYS A 36 -16.08 -5.58 7.44
C LYS A 36 -14.82 -6.04 8.14
N LEU A 37 -13.73 -6.01 7.39
CA LEU A 37 -12.39 -6.31 7.86
C LEU A 37 -11.50 -5.09 7.64
N LYS A 38 -10.65 -4.77 8.61
CA LYS A 38 -9.67 -3.70 8.49
C LYS A 38 -8.28 -4.24 8.72
N VAL A 39 -7.35 -3.87 7.86
CA VAL A 39 -5.93 -4.22 7.97
C VAL A 39 -5.15 -2.93 8.18
N VAL A 40 -4.41 -2.84 9.28
CA VAL A 40 -3.56 -1.70 9.58
C VAL A 40 -2.14 -2.01 9.13
N LEU A 41 -1.63 -1.17 8.23
CA LEU A 41 -0.30 -1.23 7.68
C LEU A 41 0.56 -0.11 8.25
N GLN A 42 1.86 -0.35 8.38
CA GLN A 42 2.81 0.66 8.84
C GLN A 42 4.08 0.69 7.98
N THR A 43 4.52 1.88 7.59
CA THR A 43 5.80 2.10 6.90
C THR A 43 6.97 1.99 7.88
N ALA A 44 8.20 1.87 7.37
CA ALA A 44 9.41 1.91 8.20
C ALA A 44 9.52 3.18 9.08
N ARG A 45 8.88 4.27 8.65
CA ARG A 45 8.88 5.58 9.34
C ARG A 45 7.76 5.70 10.38
N GLY A 46 6.92 4.68 10.52
CA GLY A 46 5.83 4.64 11.49
C GLY A 46 4.49 5.18 10.98
N GLU A 47 4.43 5.68 9.74
CA GLU A 47 3.20 6.16 9.11
C GLU A 47 2.22 5.00 8.92
N LYS A 48 0.95 5.22 9.21
CA LYS A 48 -0.07 4.18 9.16
C LYS A 48 -0.99 4.35 7.96
N HIS A 49 -1.33 3.23 7.33
CA HIS A 49 -2.38 3.14 6.32
C HIS A 49 -3.39 2.08 6.75
N THR A 50 -4.64 2.20 6.33
CA THR A 50 -5.67 1.20 6.62
C THR A 50 -6.36 0.77 5.34
N GLU A 51 -6.22 -0.50 5.00
CA GLU A 51 -7.02 -1.15 3.98
C GLU A 51 -8.30 -1.68 4.62
N GLN A 52 -9.45 -1.43 3.99
CA GLN A 52 -10.74 -1.87 4.51
C GLN A 52 -11.48 -2.68 3.45
N PHE A 53 -11.83 -3.92 3.79
CA PHE A 53 -12.61 -4.82 2.95
C PHE A 53 -14.05 -4.88 3.46
N SER A 54 -15.02 -4.79 2.56
CA SER A 54 -16.46 -4.91 2.87
C SER A 54 -17.06 -6.03 2.04
N PHE A 55 -17.22 -7.20 2.66
CA PHE A 55 -17.66 -8.44 2.02
C PHE A 55 -19.18 -8.50 1.83
N LYS A 56 -19.93 -7.60 2.46
CA LYS A 56 -21.37 -7.43 2.24
C LYS A 56 -21.63 -6.15 1.45
N LYS A 57 -22.53 -6.22 0.46
CA LYS A 57 -23.10 -5.07 -0.24
C LYS A 57 -24.22 -4.45 0.60
N LYS A 58 -24.71 -3.27 0.18
CA LYS A 58 -25.82 -2.57 0.87
C LYS A 58 -27.11 -3.39 0.95
N ASN A 59 -27.34 -4.29 -0.01
CA ASN A 59 -28.51 -5.16 -0.07
C ASN A 59 -28.31 -6.50 0.68
N GLY A 60 -27.16 -6.72 1.32
CA GLY A 60 -26.85 -7.95 2.05
C GLY A 60 -26.12 -9.02 1.24
N ASP A 61 -26.05 -8.89 -0.09
CA ASP A 61 -25.35 -9.86 -0.95
C ASP A 61 -23.84 -9.85 -0.74
N ILE A 62 -23.21 -10.97 -1.08
CA ILE A 62 -21.75 -11.09 -1.09
C ILE A 62 -21.14 -10.12 -2.11
N ASN A 63 -20.11 -9.41 -1.67
CA ASN A 63 -19.27 -8.58 -2.51
C ASN A 63 -18.08 -9.39 -3.03
N GLU A 64 -18.29 -10.12 -4.13
CA GLU A 64 -17.26 -10.95 -4.76
C GLU A 64 -16.01 -10.16 -5.14
N GLY A 65 -16.14 -8.88 -5.51
CA GLY A 65 -15.00 -8.02 -5.82
C GLY A 65 -14.11 -7.78 -4.60
N ALA A 66 -14.72 -7.47 -3.46
CA ALA A 66 -13.99 -7.31 -2.20
C ALA A 66 -13.38 -8.65 -1.75
N LEU A 67 -14.08 -9.76 -1.94
CA LEU A 67 -13.55 -11.09 -1.63
C LEU A 67 -12.31 -11.41 -2.49
N LYS A 68 -12.37 -11.18 -3.81
CA LYS A 68 -11.22 -11.37 -4.71
C LYS A 68 -10.03 -10.47 -4.34
N ALA A 69 -10.28 -9.20 -4.01
CA ALA A 69 -9.25 -8.27 -3.58
C ALA A 69 -8.59 -8.72 -2.27
N TRP A 70 -9.39 -9.14 -1.29
CA TRP A 70 -8.91 -9.72 -0.04
C TRP A 70 -8.07 -10.98 -0.29
N SER A 71 -8.57 -11.93 -1.10
CA SER A 71 -7.84 -13.16 -1.40
C SER A 71 -6.49 -12.88 -2.06
N TYR A 72 -6.43 -11.94 -3.02
CA TYR A 72 -5.16 -11.54 -3.63
C TYR A 72 -4.21 -10.91 -2.61
N PHE A 73 -4.73 -9.99 -1.79
CA PHE A 73 -3.95 -9.32 -0.74
C PHE A 73 -3.37 -10.33 0.26
N ALA A 74 -4.20 -11.21 0.81
CA ALA A 74 -3.81 -12.21 1.78
C ALA A 74 -2.78 -13.21 1.22
N ARG A 75 -2.99 -13.72 0.00
CA ARG A 75 -2.04 -14.60 -0.71
C ARG A 75 -0.71 -13.91 -0.94
N THR A 76 -0.72 -12.62 -1.25
CA THR A 76 0.49 -11.81 -1.42
C THR A 76 1.23 -11.63 -0.09
N CYS A 77 0.53 -11.35 1.01
CA CYS A 77 1.13 -11.26 2.34
C CYS A 77 1.85 -12.56 2.75
N LEU A 78 1.20 -13.71 2.50
CA LEU A 78 1.74 -15.03 2.84
C LEU A 78 2.72 -15.59 1.79
N ASN A 79 2.86 -14.90 0.66
CA ASN A 79 3.57 -15.38 -0.52
C ASN A 79 3.15 -16.82 -0.93
N ASN A 80 1.86 -17.13 -0.80
CA ASN A 80 1.31 -18.45 -1.08
C ASN A 80 -0.01 -18.31 -1.84
N PHE A 81 0.05 -18.47 -3.18
CA PHE A 81 -1.13 -18.32 -4.05
C PHE A 81 -2.00 -19.57 -4.16
N GLN A 82 -1.57 -20.69 -3.58
CA GLN A 82 -2.32 -21.95 -3.59
C GLN A 82 -3.22 -22.11 -2.36
N VAL A 83 -3.14 -21.19 -1.39
CA VAL A 83 -3.96 -21.26 -0.18
C VAL A 83 -5.43 -20.92 -0.48
N GLU A 84 -6.33 -21.75 0.04
CA GLU A 84 -7.78 -21.62 -0.14
C GLU A 84 -8.44 -20.92 1.07
N GLU A 85 -7.94 -21.19 2.28
CA GLU A 85 -8.43 -20.64 3.55
C GLU A 85 -7.25 -20.29 4.47
N ILE A 86 -7.39 -19.18 5.20
CA ILE A 86 -6.38 -18.71 6.16
C ILE A 86 -7.07 -18.20 7.42
N ASP A 87 -6.36 -18.21 8.55
CA ASP A 87 -6.69 -17.33 9.65
C ASP A 87 -6.26 -15.91 9.25
N THR A 88 -7.13 -14.91 9.44
CA THR A 88 -6.77 -13.53 9.06
C THR A 88 -5.62 -12.99 9.91
N GLN A 89 -5.37 -13.56 11.09
CA GLN A 89 -4.25 -13.20 11.94
C GLN A 89 -2.91 -13.73 11.39
N ASP A 90 -2.91 -14.71 10.47
CA ASP A 90 -1.68 -15.27 9.87
C ASP A 90 -0.90 -14.23 9.06
N ILE A 91 -1.55 -13.18 8.56
CA ILE A 91 -0.88 -12.12 7.81
C ILE A 91 -0.25 -11.05 8.71
N VAL A 92 -0.51 -11.07 10.02
CA VAL A 92 0.07 -10.10 10.96
C VAL A 92 1.58 -10.33 11.06
N GLY A 93 2.35 -9.26 10.87
CA GLY A 93 3.80 -9.32 10.84
C GLY A 93 4.41 -9.59 9.47
N CYS A 94 3.61 -9.96 8.46
CA CYS A 94 4.06 -10.01 7.07
C CYS A 94 4.43 -8.62 6.56
N TYR A 95 5.26 -8.59 5.51
CA TYR A 95 5.62 -7.37 4.81
C TYR A 95 5.14 -7.44 3.36
N ILE A 96 4.65 -6.31 2.85
CA ILE A 96 4.26 -6.17 1.45
C ILE A 96 4.89 -4.90 0.87
N LYS A 97 5.22 -4.96 -0.41
CA LYS A 97 5.60 -3.82 -1.23
C LYS A 97 4.38 -3.39 -2.05
N ALA A 98 4.11 -2.10 -2.12
CA ALA A 98 2.99 -1.55 -2.89
C ALA A 98 3.37 -0.21 -3.52
N THR A 99 2.73 0.10 -4.64
CA THR A 99 2.79 1.42 -5.26
C THR A 99 1.76 2.33 -4.59
N VAL A 100 2.23 3.39 -3.96
CA VAL A 100 1.42 4.45 -3.36
C VAL A 100 1.08 5.48 -4.42
N LYS A 101 -0.20 5.76 -4.60
CA LYS A 101 -0.73 6.83 -5.45
C LYS A 101 -1.68 7.71 -4.65
N HIS A 102 -1.65 9.01 -4.91
CA HIS A 102 -2.57 9.98 -4.33
C HIS A 102 -3.74 10.19 -5.27
N GLU A 103 -4.95 10.16 -4.72
CA GLU A 103 -6.18 10.45 -5.43
C GLU A 103 -6.83 11.67 -4.79
N THR A 104 -7.03 12.73 -5.57
CA THR A 104 -7.75 13.92 -5.11
C THR A 104 -9.25 13.70 -5.23
N TYR A 105 -10.01 14.07 -4.21
CA TYR A 105 -11.46 13.99 -4.20
C TYR A 105 -12.09 15.17 -3.46
N ILE A 106 -13.31 15.52 -3.82
CA ILE A 106 -14.08 16.52 -3.07
C ILE A 106 -14.75 15.85 -1.89
N ARG A 107 -14.45 16.34 -0.68
CA ARG A 107 -15.06 15.86 0.56
C ARG A 107 -16.56 16.13 0.54
N GLN A 108 -17.36 15.07 0.65
CA GLN A 108 -18.82 15.18 0.59
C GLN A 108 -19.47 15.46 1.95
N THR A 109 -18.76 15.20 3.05
CA THR A 109 -19.30 15.24 4.41
C THR A 109 -18.27 15.74 5.42
N GLY A 110 -18.75 16.19 6.59
CA GLY A 110 -17.93 16.72 7.68
C GLY A 110 -17.66 18.22 7.58
N ASP A 111 -16.83 18.73 8.49
CA ASP A 111 -16.58 20.19 8.63
C ASP A 111 -15.85 20.80 7.43
N LYS A 112 -15.19 19.97 6.62
CA LYS A 112 -14.47 20.34 5.39
C LYS A 112 -15.20 19.91 4.12
N ALA A 113 -16.52 19.72 4.18
CA ALA A 113 -17.31 19.38 3.00
C ALA A 113 -17.17 20.48 1.94
N GLY A 114 -16.95 20.08 0.68
CA GLY A 114 -16.68 20.98 -0.44
C GLY A 114 -15.21 21.31 -0.68
N GLU A 115 -14.31 20.97 0.25
CA GLU A 115 -12.87 21.11 0.06
C GLU A 115 -12.25 19.87 -0.59
N GLU A 116 -11.11 20.06 -1.26
CA GLU A 116 -10.29 18.97 -1.78
C GLU A 116 -9.66 18.16 -0.63
N GLY A 117 -9.68 16.85 -0.77
CA GLY A 117 -8.99 15.90 0.07
C GLY A 117 -8.10 15.00 -0.78
N THR A 118 -7.03 14.49 -0.17
CA THR A 118 -6.15 13.52 -0.78
C THR A 118 -6.33 12.18 -0.10
N ALA A 119 -6.65 11.15 -0.88
CA ALA A 119 -6.68 9.77 -0.45
C ALA A 119 -5.41 9.04 -0.90
N VAL A 120 -4.84 8.23 -0.02
CA VAL A 120 -3.73 7.35 -0.35
C VAL A 120 -4.30 6.03 -0.87
N ARG A 121 -3.87 5.59 -2.06
CA ARG A 121 -4.25 4.33 -2.68
C ARG A 121 -3.03 3.44 -2.85
N LEU A 122 -3.16 2.18 -2.46
CA LEU A 122 -2.14 1.17 -2.67
C LEU A 122 -2.50 0.29 -3.87
N ASN A 123 -1.53 0.05 -4.74
CA ASN A 123 -1.67 -0.79 -5.93
C ASN A 123 -0.45 -1.72 -6.07
N ASP A 124 -0.55 -2.66 -7.01
CA ASP A 124 0.58 -3.51 -7.44
C ASP A 124 1.27 -4.25 -6.29
N TYR A 125 0.47 -4.87 -5.41
CA TYR A 125 0.99 -5.58 -4.23
C TYR A 125 1.97 -6.70 -4.62
N CYS A 126 3.10 -6.72 -3.93
CA CYS A 126 4.12 -7.77 -4.00
C CYS A 126 4.53 -8.19 -2.57
N SER A 127 4.93 -9.44 -2.38
CA SER A 127 5.47 -9.92 -1.11
C SER A 127 6.82 -9.26 -0.80
N ALA A 128 7.13 -9.06 0.49
CA ALA A 128 8.41 -8.54 0.94
C ALA A 128 8.88 -9.30 2.20
N SER A 129 10.19 -9.29 2.46
CA SER A 129 10.81 -9.97 3.61
C SER A 129 11.13 -9.05 4.78
N GLY A 130 10.97 -7.74 4.62
CA GLY A 130 11.28 -6.71 5.61
C GLY A 130 11.35 -5.33 4.98
N PHE A 131 11.61 -4.29 5.78
CA PHE A 131 11.84 -2.94 5.23
C PHE A 131 13.19 -2.87 4.51
N ASP A 132 13.20 -2.31 3.30
CA ASP A 132 14.43 -1.98 2.59
C ASP A 132 15.23 -0.95 3.41
N LYS A 133 16.53 -1.17 3.60
CA LYS A 133 17.41 -0.28 4.39
C LYS A 133 17.70 1.06 3.70
N THR A 134 17.16 1.27 2.50
CA THR A 134 17.47 2.39 1.62
C THR A 134 16.22 3.22 1.35
N SER A 135 15.75 3.97 2.35
CA SER A 135 14.93 5.15 2.10
C SER A 135 15.85 6.31 1.69
N LYS A 136 16.44 6.25 0.48
CA LYS A 136 16.91 7.49 -0.15
C LYS A 136 15.65 8.27 -0.50
N LYS A 137 15.52 9.48 0.06
CA LYS A 137 14.61 10.47 -0.49
C LYS A 137 14.96 10.61 -1.96
N ILE A 138 14.01 10.37 -2.85
CA ILE A 138 14.13 10.82 -4.23
C ILE A 138 13.74 12.28 -4.16
N ASP A 139 14.75 13.12 -3.93
CA ASP A 139 14.67 14.52 -4.24
C ASP A 139 14.76 14.60 -5.78
N ASN A 140 13.73 15.13 -6.44
CA ASN A 140 13.73 15.35 -7.89
C ASN A 140 14.78 16.41 -8.24
N GLU A 141 16.02 16.01 -8.51
CA GLU A 141 17.01 16.84 -9.20
C GLU A 141 17.75 15.97 -10.23
N ASP A 142 17.61 16.40 -11.49
CA ASP A 142 18.47 16.20 -12.65
C ASP A 142 18.78 14.75 -13.11
N ILE A 143 17.94 14.27 -14.03
CA ILE A 143 18.38 13.28 -15.02
C ILE A 143 19.18 14.06 -16.07
N GLU A 144 20.51 14.04 -15.94
CA GLU A 144 21.38 14.31 -17.09
C GLU A 144 21.25 13.11 -18.04
N GLU A 145 20.79 13.38 -19.27
CA GLU A 145 20.83 12.44 -20.39
C GLU A 145 22.31 12.20 -20.74
N GLU A 146 22.85 11.03 -20.40
CA GLU A 146 24.04 10.49 -21.08
C GLU A 146 23.56 9.83 -22.37
N ASP A 147 23.58 10.62 -23.45
CA ASP A 147 23.38 10.16 -24.83
C ASP A 147 24.47 9.15 -25.23
N ASP A 148 24.00 7.98 -25.66
CA ASP A 148 24.52 7.10 -26.70
C ASP A 148 26.04 6.94 -26.84
N ALA A 149 26.55 5.87 -26.23
CA ALA A 149 27.77 5.23 -26.68
C ALA A 149 27.50 4.50 -28.02
N ASP A 150 27.87 5.15 -29.13
CA ASP A 150 27.97 4.55 -30.46
C ASP A 150 28.84 3.28 -30.43
N LEU A 151 28.18 2.11 -30.37
CA LEU A 151 28.77 0.80 -30.58
C LEU A 151 28.63 0.41 -32.07
N ASP A 152 29.28 1.15 -32.95
CA ASP A 152 29.38 0.82 -34.37
C ASP A 152 30.83 1.01 -34.85
N ASP A 153 31.74 0.12 -34.43
CA ASP A 153 32.96 -0.16 -35.21
C ASP A 153 33.62 -1.49 -34.80
N LEU A 154 32.99 -2.61 -35.11
CA LEU A 154 33.63 -3.93 -35.10
C LEU A 154 33.03 -4.80 -36.20
N ASP A 155 33.39 -4.52 -37.44
CA ASP A 155 33.35 -5.49 -38.54
C ASP A 155 34.14 -4.95 -39.74
N GLU A 156 35.44 -5.27 -39.82
CA GLU A 156 36.16 -5.52 -41.08
C GLU A 156 37.63 -5.86 -40.79
N LEU A 157 37.95 -7.15 -40.66
CA LEU A 157 39.26 -7.70 -41.04
C LEU A 157 39.07 -9.18 -41.39
N ASP A 158 38.55 -9.42 -42.58
CA ASP A 158 38.84 -10.62 -43.35
C ASP A 158 39.07 -10.21 -44.81
N ASP A 159 40.00 -10.89 -45.48
CA ASP A 159 40.52 -10.70 -46.85
C ASP A 159 41.64 -9.65 -47.09
N LEU A 160 42.91 -10.02 -46.81
CA LEU A 160 43.98 -10.36 -47.80
C LEU A 160 45.39 -10.45 -47.17
#